data_AF-A0ABD6IZL7-F1
#
_entry.id   AF-A0ABD6IZL7-F1
#
_cell.length_a   1.000
_cell.length_b   1.000
_cell.length_c   1.000
_cell.angle_alpha   90.00
_cell.angle_beta   90.00
_cell.angle_gamma   90.00
#
_symmetry.space_group_name_H-M   'P 1'
#
loop_
_entity.id
_entity.type
_entity.pdbx_description
1 polymer ?
#
loop_
_entity_poly.entity_id
_entity_poly.type
_entity_poly.pdbx_seq_one_letter_code
_entity_poly.pdbx_strand_id
1 'polypeptide(L)'
;MPANPPTVPEPEPATMESAASAKAQLDDALREAAFRYALEVADDERALHLTVYSSRPPFDGTVEAATEWLRRSGIDATAARDEQTFRVVLTFASADSVHTLIAAQLQPWSTARTTAQQLEDVLSDLGVDSTVDVGTKYLNLHLTEDELGPAITLARLLGAPGLGEGLQLSHRRGIRRLTERIQWLITGVVGSEVSAEAEPACWHEPDRLTIEVSLDQARRLTERLRLAEVADLRNGASQ
;
A
#
# COMPACT_ATOMS: atom_id res chain seq x y z
N MET A 1 -16.06 -28.30 48.14
CA MET A 1 -14.94 -27.35 48.02
C MET A 1 -14.99 -26.78 46.61
N PRO A 2 -15.39 -25.51 46.40
CA PRO A 2 -15.35 -24.92 45.07
C PRO A 2 -13.90 -24.59 44.71
N ALA A 3 -13.46 -25.02 43.53
CA ALA A 3 -12.15 -24.70 43.00
C ALA A 3 -12.08 -23.21 42.67
N ASN A 4 -11.03 -22.52 43.11
CA ASN A 4 -10.76 -21.14 42.73
C ASN A 4 -10.62 -21.05 41.20
N PRO A 5 -11.24 -20.06 40.54
CA PRO A 5 -11.01 -19.81 39.13
C PRO A 5 -9.53 -19.39 38.92
N PRO A 6 -8.91 -19.77 37.80
CA PRO A 6 -7.56 -19.37 37.48
C PRO A 6 -7.50 -17.84 37.36
N THR A 7 -6.66 -17.21 38.18
CA THR A 7 -6.32 -15.80 38.08
C THR A 7 -5.62 -15.59 36.75
N VAL A 8 -6.30 -14.95 35.80
CA VAL A 8 -5.67 -14.45 34.57
C VAL A 8 -4.64 -13.40 35.02
N PRO A 9 -3.35 -13.52 34.65
CA PRO A 9 -2.38 -12.49 35.00
C PRO A 9 -2.84 -11.16 34.41
N GLU A 10 -2.91 -10.13 35.25
CA GLU A 10 -3.12 -8.76 34.79
C GLU A 10 -2.01 -8.40 33.80
N PRO A 11 -2.32 -7.68 32.70
CA PRO A 11 -1.31 -7.23 31.75
C PRO A 11 -0.26 -6.41 32.50
N GLU A 12 0.99 -6.82 32.36
CA GLU A 12 2.12 -6.23 33.08
C GLU A 12 2.27 -4.76 32.64
N PRO A 13 2.29 -3.79 33.58
CA PRO A 13 2.41 -2.38 33.20
C PRO A 13 3.75 -2.14 32.50
N ALA A 14 3.73 -1.33 31.44
CA ALA A 14 4.93 -1.00 30.68
C ALA A 14 6.02 -0.41 31.59
N THR A 15 7.22 -1.01 31.57
CA THR A 15 8.41 -0.42 32.16
C THR A 15 8.96 0.69 31.25
N MET A 16 9.73 1.65 31.77
CA MET A 16 10.30 2.74 30.95
C MET A 16 11.13 2.24 29.75
N GLU A 17 11.88 1.15 29.93
CA GLU A 17 12.65 0.51 28.85
C GLU A 17 11.72 -0.13 27.79
N SER A 18 10.60 -0.68 28.23
CA SER A 18 9.54 -1.18 27.34
C SER A 18 8.85 -0.05 26.57
N ALA A 19 8.61 1.12 27.17
CA ALA A 19 7.98 2.26 26.51
C ALA A 19 8.89 2.87 25.43
N ALA A 20 10.19 3.01 25.71
CA ALA A 20 11.17 3.48 24.72
C ALA A 20 11.31 2.52 23.53
N SER A 21 11.36 1.21 23.79
CA SER A 21 11.40 0.19 22.74
C SER A 21 10.13 0.19 21.89
N ALA A 22 8.95 0.23 22.54
CA ALA A 22 7.66 0.32 21.85
C ALA A 22 7.54 1.59 21.00
N LYS A 23 8.05 2.72 21.49
CA LYS A 23 8.11 3.98 20.73
C LYS A 23 8.93 3.82 19.46
N ALA A 24 10.14 3.27 19.55
CA ALA A 24 10.99 3.08 18.38
C ALA A 24 10.32 2.18 17.33
N GLN A 25 9.73 1.06 17.76
CA GLN A 25 9.02 0.13 16.87
C GLN A 25 7.81 0.78 16.20
N LEU A 26 7.01 1.54 16.95
CA LEU A 26 5.87 2.25 16.40
C LEU A 26 6.29 3.36 15.42
N ASP A 27 7.35 4.09 15.75
CA ASP A 27 7.90 5.13 14.90
C ASP A 27 8.37 4.56 13.55
N ASP A 28 9.16 3.48 13.57
CA ASP A 28 9.63 2.81 12.36
C ASP A 28 8.47 2.28 11.52
N ALA A 29 7.49 1.60 12.13
CA ALA A 29 6.32 1.08 11.42
C ALA A 29 5.45 2.19 10.79
N LEU A 30 5.30 3.33 11.47
CA LEU A 30 4.58 4.48 10.93
C LEU A 30 5.33 5.13 9.75
N ARG A 31 6.66 5.21 9.82
CA ARG A 31 7.50 5.70 8.72
C ARG A 31 7.42 4.78 7.51
N GLU A 32 7.54 3.47 7.69
CA GLU A 32 7.42 2.48 6.60
C GLU A 32 6.02 2.51 5.96
N ALA A 33 4.97 2.66 6.76
CA ALA A 33 3.62 2.83 6.27
C ALA A 33 3.35 4.22 5.65
N ALA A 34 4.34 5.11 5.67
CA ALA A 34 4.32 6.51 5.24
C ALA A 34 3.15 7.33 5.82
N PHE A 35 2.83 7.08 7.09
CA PHE A 35 1.89 7.92 7.82
C PHE A 35 2.58 9.24 8.19
N ARG A 36 1.83 10.34 8.15
CA ARG A 36 2.25 11.58 8.83
C ARG A 36 1.72 11.52 10.25
N TYR A 37 2.59 11.62 11.23
CA TYR A 37 2.23 11.46 12.64
C TYR A 37 3.10 12.30 13.57
N ALA A 38 2.67 12.42 14.82
CA ALA A 38 3.48 12.83 15.97
C ALA A 38 3.36 11.73 17.00
N LEU A 39 4.49 11.34 17.57
CA LEU A 39 4.59 10.26 18.54
C LEU A 39 5.41 10.74 19.73
N GLU A 40 4.75 10.83 20.87
CA GLU A 40 5.32 11.33 22.12
C GLU A 40 5.17 10.29 23.23
N VAL A 41 6.06 10.33 24.21
CA VAL A 41 5.87 9.57 25.46
C VAL A 41 5.04 10.46 26.38
N ALA A 42 4.03 9.87 27.04
CA ALA A 42 3.24 10.56 28.04
C ALA A 42 4.10 11.06 29.22
N ASP A 43 3.62 12.06 29.96
CA ASP A 43 4.32 12.65 31.11
C ASP A 43 4.66 11.64 32.21
N ASP A 44 3.91 10.53 32.28
CA ASP A 44 4.15 9.43 33.22
C ASP A 44 5.22 8.43 32.76
N GLU A 45 5.81 8.65 31.58
CA GLU A 45 6.82 7.82 30.91
C GLU A 45 6.40 6.36 30.65
N ARG A 46 5.10 6.05 30.75
CA ARG A 46 4.57 4.68 30.64
C ARG A 46 3.64 4.47 29.45
N ALA A 47 3.05 5.54 28.94
CA ALA A 47 2.19 5.48 27.77
C ALA A 47 2.79 6.21 26.56
N LEU A 48 2.29 5.86 25.37
CA LEU A 48 2.60 6.56 24.13
C LEU A 48 1.38 7.32 23.63
N HIS A 49 1.60 8.57 23.23
CA HIS A 49 0.60 9.42 22.58
C HIS A 49 0.89 9.48 21.08
N LEU A 50 -0.04 8.98 20.28
CA LEU A 50 0.02 9.02 18.81
C LEU A 50 -1.04 9.98 18.28
N THR A 51 -0.59 10.97 17.52
CA THR A 51 -1.46 11.81 16.69
C THR A 51 -1.22 11.50 15.22
N VAL A 52 -2.27 11.12 14.48
CA VAL A 52 -2.17 10.86 13.03
C VAL A 52 -2.64 12.09 12.26
N TYR A 53 -1.76 12.65 11.42
CA TYR A 53 -2.01 13.82 10.56
C TYR A 53 -2.46 13.47 9.15
N SER A 54 -2.59 12.18 8.82
CA SER A 54 -2.94 11.75 7.46
C SER A 54 -4.28 12.35 7.02
N SER A 55 -4.43 12.62 5.72
CA SER A 55 -5.71 13.03 5.12
C SER A 55 -6.74 11.89 5.07
N ARG A 56 -6.34 10.66 5.41
CA ARG A 56 -7.18 9.46 5.45
C ARG A 56 -6.90 8.64 6.72
N PRO A 57 -7.20 9.17 7.92
CA PRO A 57 -7.12 8.38 9.13
C PRO A 57 -8.09 7.18 9.04
N PRO A 58 -7.85 6.09 9.78
CA PRO A 58 -8.69 4.90 9.70
C PRO A 58 -10.07 5.07 10.37
N PHE A 59 -10.35 6.26 10.90
CA PHE A 59 -11.60 6.67 11.52
C PHE A 59 -11.92 8.12 11.13
N ASP A 60 -13.20 8.48 11.14
CA ASP A 60 -13.63 9.87 11.01
C ASP A 60 -13.05 10.66 12.20
N GLY A 61 -12.51 11.86 11.99
CA GLY A 61 -11.64 12.59 12.95
C GLY A 61 -12.25 13.02 14.30
N THR A 62 -13.23 12.30 14.83
CA THR A 62 -13.83 12.45 16.16
C THR A 62 -13.32 11.39 17.14
N VAL A 63 -13.48 11.65 18.43
CA VAL A 63 -13.04 10.73 19.50
C VAL A 63 -13.89 9.46 19.51
N GLU A 64 -15.19 9.59 19.24
CA GLU A 64 -16.13 8.46 19.24
C GLU A 64 -15.80 7.47 18.11
N ALA A 65 -15.52 7.98 16.92
CA ALA A 65 -15.15 7.15 15.78
C ALA A 65 -13.78 6.48 15.98
N ALA A 66 -12.83 7.18 16.58
CA ALA A 66 -11.53 6.61 16.95
C ALA A 66 -11.67 5.50 18.01
N THR A 67 -12.47 5.73 19.05
CA THR A 67 -12.75 4.75 20.10
C THR A 67 -13.41 3.49 19.52
N GLU A 68 -14.41 3.67 18.66
CA GLU A 68 -15.08 2.54 18.01
C GLU A 68 -14.15 1.79 17.05
N TRP A 69 -13.25 2.50 16.36
CA TRP A 69 -12.23 1.87 15.52
C TRP A 69 -11.21 1.06 16.32
N LEU A 70 -10.71 1.58 17.44
CA LEU A 70 -9.82 0.85 18.36
C LEU A 70 -10.49 -0.44 18.84
N ARG A 71 -11.75 -0.33 19.29
CA ARG A 71 -12.55 -1.47 19.75
C ARG A 71 -12.74 -2.54 18.67
N ARG A 72 -13.12 -2.15 17.44
CA ARG A 72 -13.28 -3.09 16.31
C ARG A 72 -11.97 -3.73 15.88
N SER A 73 -10.86 -3.03 16.06
CA SER A 73 -9.51 -3.52 15.73
C SER A 73 -8.90 -4.37 16.85
N GLY A 74 -9.55 -4.49 18.02
CA GLY A 74 -9.03 -5.20 19.17
C GLY A 74 -7.81 -4.54 19.80
N ILE A 75 -7.63 -3.23 19.60
CA ILE A 75 -6.49 -2.48 20.11
C ILE A 75 -6.88 -1.88 21.48
N ASP A 76 -6.19 -2.29 22.54
CA ASP A 76 -6.41 -1.79 23.89
C ASP A 76 -5.73 -0.41 24.08
N ALA A 77 -6.39 0.63 23.59
CA ALA A 77 -5.94 2.01 23.69
C ALA A 77 -7.14 2.93 23.93
N THR A 78 -6.87 4.17 24.31
CA THR A 78 -7.90 5.20 24.46
C THR A 78 -7.74 6.30 23.42
N ALA A 79 -8.84 6.97 23.09
CA ALA A 79 -8.83 8.15 22.24
C ALA A 79 -9.31 9.35 23.06
N ALA A 80 -8.64 10.49 22.92
CA ALA A 80 -9.04 11.75 23.49
C ALA A 80 -8.83 12.88 22.48
N ARG A 81 -9.49 14.01 22.68
CA ARG A 81 -9.24 15.21 21.89
C ARG A 81 -8.22 16.05 22.62
N ASP A 82 -7.13 16.40 21.94
CA ASP A 82 -6.18 17.38 22.45
C ASP A 82 -6.82 18.78 22.43
N GLU A 83 -6.78 19.47 23.57
CA GLU A 83 -7.48 20.74 23.76
C GLU A 83 -6.84 21.90 22.97
N GLN A 84 -5.54 21.80 22.66
CA GLN A 84 -4.79 22.87 21.99
C GLN A 84 -4.87 22.76 20.47
N THR A 85 -4.68 21.56 19.94
CA THR A 85 -4.63 21.26 18.51
C THR A 85 -5.98 20.80 17.96
N PHE A 86 -6.93 20.47 18.84
CA PHE A 86 -8.25 19.92 18.52
C PHE A 86 -8.22 18.59 17.76
N ARG A 87 -7.07 17.90 17.75
CA ARG A 87 -6.86 16.61 17.07
C ARG A 87 -7.18 15.45 18.00
N VAL A 88 -7.48 14.29 17.41
CA VAL A 88 -7.60 13.04 18.16
C VAL A 88 -6.22 12.49 18.45
N VAL A 89 -5.96 12.22 19.72
CA VAL A 89 -4.75 11.58 20.24
C VAL A 89 -5.11 10.20 20.74
N LEU A 90 -4.38 9.19 20.28
CA LEU A 90 -4.50 7.81 20.73
C LEU A 90 -3.46 7.55 21.82
N THR A 91 -3.86 6.96 22.93
CA THR A 91 -2.99 6.65 24.05
C THR A 91 -2.85 5.15 24.23
N PHE A 92 -1.62 4.66 24.14
CA PHE A 92 -1.27 3.24 24.28
C PHE A 92 -0.56 3.04 25.62
N ALA A 93 -1.20 2.31 26.54
CA ALA A 93 -0.67 2.06 27.88
C ALA A 93 0.23 0.80 27.98
N SER A 94 0.31 0.01 26.92
CA SER A 94 1.08 -1.24 26.89
C SER A 94 1.78 -1.46 25.54
N ALA A 95 2.85 -2.24 25.56
CA ALA A 95 3.54 -2.67 24.34
C ALA A 95 2.65 -3.57 23.47
N ASP A 96 1.81 -4.42 24.08
CA ASP A 96 0.89 -5.30 23.36
C ASP A 96 -0.11 -4.53 22.49
N SER A 97 -0.61 -3.39 22.99
CA SER A 97 -1.51 -2.52 22.22
C SER A 97 -0.79 -1.89 21.03
N VAL A 98 0.48 -1.53 21.20
CA VAL A 98 1.34 -1.03 20.11
C VAL A 98 1.58 -2.12 19.07
N HIS A 99 1.95 -3.33 19.49
CA HIS A 99 2.13 -4.47 18.58
C HIS A 99 0.85 -4.82 17.83
N THR A 100 -0.30 -4.77 18.51
CA THR A 100 -1.60 -5.01 17.89
C THR A 100 -1.91 -3.95 16.84
N LEU A 101 -1.64 -2.67 17.11
CA LEU A 101 -1.77 -1.60 16.11
C LEU A 101 -0.85 -1.85 14.91
N ILE A 102 0.43 -2.17 15.14
CA ILE A 102 1.40 -2.44 14.09
C ILE A 102 0.89 -3.59 13.22
N ALA A 103 0.59 -4.74 13.82
CA ALA A 103 0.18 -5.94 13.11
C ALA A 103 -1.15 -5.76 12.34
N ALA A 104 -2.14 -5.15 12.97
CA ALA A 104 -3.48 -5.04 12.39
C ALA A 104 -3.61 -3.93 11.35
N GLN A 105 -2.82 -2.86 11.45
CA GLN A 105 -3.04 -1.64 10.69
C GLN A 105 -1.80 -1.20 9.90
N LEU A 106 -0.62 -1.11 10.53
CA LEU A 106 0.57 -0.57 9.86
C LEU A 106 1.25 -1.59 8.95
N GLN A 107 1.30 -2.86 9.36
CA GLN A 107 1.96 -3.93 8.59
C GLN A 107 1.33 -4.15 7.21
N PRO A 108 -0.02 -4.15 7.04
CA PRO A 108 -0.64 -4.20 5.71
C PRO A 108 -0.21 -3.03 4.81
N TRP A 109 -0.14 -1.80 5.36
CA TRP A 109 0.29 -0.62 4.60
C TRP A 109 1.78 -0.67 4.23
N SER A 110 2.66 -1.03 5.17
CA SER A 110 4.09 -1.24 4.91
C SER A 110 4.29 -2.27 3.80
N THR A 111 3.62 -3.43 3.92
CA THR A 111 3.67 -4.49 2.91
C THR A 111 3.21 -4.02 1.53
N ALA A 112 2.10 -3.29 1.47
CA ALA A 112 1.56 -2.77 0.22
C ALA A 112 2.51 -1.75 -0.44
N ARG A 113 3.09 -0.84 0.34
CA ARG A 113 4.06 0.16 -0.13
C ARG A 113 5.35 -0.47 -0.61
N THR A 114 5.92 -1.42 0.13
CA THR A 114 7.10 -2.14 -0.32
C THR A 114 6.83 -2.88 -1.63
N THR A 115 5.66 -3.49 -1.77
CA THR A 115 5.27 -4.19 -3.02
C THR A 115 5.11 -3.20 -4.18
N ALA A 116 4.48 -2.05 -3.95
CA ALA A 116 4.35 -0.98 -4.94
C ALA A 116 5.72 -0.44 -5.37
N GLN A 117 6.59 -0.10 -4.42
CA GLN A 117 7.94 0.40 -4.70
C GLN A 117 8.74 -0.61 -5.53
N GLN A 118 8.70 -1.90 -5.18
CA GLN A 118 9.40 -2.93 -5.95
C GLN A 118 8.89 -3.07 -7.39
N LEU A 119 7.58 -2.84 -7.61
CA LEU A 119 7.00 -2.83 -8.94
C LEU A 119 7.40 -1.57 -9.70
N GLU A 120 7.32 -0.39 -9.09
CA GLU A 120 7.75 0.89 -9.67
C GLU A 120 9.23 0.89 -10.06
N ASP A 121 10.10 0.40 -9.18
CA ASP A 121 11.55 0.31 -9.44
C ASP A 121 11.82 -0.53 -10.70
N VAL A 122 11.22 -1.72 -10.78
CA VAL A 122 11.42 -2.63 -11.92
C VAL A 122 10.82 -2.06 -13.21
N LEU A 123 9.68 -1.38 -13.14
CA LEU A 123 9.09 -0.72 -14.31
C LEU A 123 9.97 0.45 -14.78
N SER A 124 10.50 1.25 -13.84
CA SER A 124 11.40 2.36 -14.13
C SER A 124 12.70 1.89 -14.76
N ASP A 125 13.33 0.84 -14.22
CA ASP A 125 14.56 0.23 -14.75
C ASP A 125 14.35 -0.30 -16.18
N LEU A 126 13.13 -0.75 -16.50
CA LEU A 126 12.74 -1.21 -17.83
C LEU A 126 12.21 -0.09 -18.75
N GLY A 127 12.26 1.16 -18.31
CA GLY A 127 11.84 2.34 -19.08
C GLY A 127 10.34 2.43 -19.31
N VAL A 128 9.52 1.87 -18.40
CA VAL A 128 8.05 2.00 -18.43
C VAL A 128 7.63 3.14 -17.50
N ASP A 129 7.20 4.25 -18.10
CA ASP A 129 6.64 5.37 -17.33
C ASP A 129 5.32 4.96 -16.67
N SER A 130 5.28 5.05 -15.35
CA SER A 130 4.17 4.56 -14.55
C SER A 130 4.12 5.18 -13.16
N THR A 131 2.94 5.17 -12.56
CA THR A 131 2.75 5.48 -11.14
C THR A 131 1.90 4.41 -10.47
N VAL A 132 2.12 4.16 -9.18
CA VAL A 132 1.34 3.17 -8.43
C VAL A 132 0.63 3.82 -7.24
N ASP A 133 -0.70 3.84 -7.30
CA ASP A 133 -1.52 4.21 -6.15
C ASP A 133 -1.67 3.01 -5.21
N VAL A 134 -1.34 3.21 -3.93
CA VAL A 134 -1.30 2.15 -2.92
C VAL A 134 -2.60 2.08 -2.12
N GLY A 135 -3.24 0.91 -2.12
CA GLY A 135 -4.25 0.51 -1.15
C GLY A 135 -3.78 -0.66 -0.28
N THR A 136 -4.50 -0.98 0.79
CA THR A 136 -4.11 -2.08 1.71
C THR A 136 -4.30 -3.48 1.14
N LYS A 137 -5.08 -3.62 0.05
CA LYS A 137 -5.41 -4.91 -0.58
C LYS A 137 -5.04 -4.97 -2.06
N TYR A 138 -5.14 -3.82 -2.72
CA TYR A 138 -4.91 -3.66 -4.14
C TYR A 138 -3.99 -2.47 -4.39
N LEU A 139 -3.24 -2.54 -5.48
CA LEU A 139 -2.48 -1.46 -6.05
C LEU A 139 -3.13 -1.09 -7.38
N ASN A 140 -3.15 0.19 -7.71
CA ASN A 140 -3.56 0.67 -9.02
C ASN A 140 -2.32 1.13 -9.76
N LEU A 141 -1.93 0.36 -10.79
CA LEU A 141 -0.86 0.74 -11.70
C LEU A 141 -1.44 1.64 -12.78
N HIS A 142 -0.90 2.85 -12.89
CA HIS A 142 -1.28 3.83 -13.90
C HIS A 142 -0.20 3.95 -14.95
N LEU A 143 -0.59 3.77 -16.20
CA LEU A 143 0.23 3.96 -17.39
C LEU A 143 -0.34 5.16 -18.14
N THR A 144 0.40 6.26 -18.17
CA THR A 144 -0.12 7.56 -18.60
C THR A 144 0.81 8.17 -19.63
N GLU A 145 0.40 8.13 -20.90
CA GLU A 145 1.08 8.80 -22.00
C GLU A 145 0.12 8.87 -23.19
N ASP A 146 0.36 9.79 -24.12
CA ASP A 146 -0.36 9.83 -25.40
C ASP A 146 -0.29 8.45 -26.09
N GLU A 147 -1.44 7.99 -26.57
CA GLU A 147 -1.59 6.68 -27.24
C GLU A 147 -1.15 5.47 -26.38
N LEU A 148 -1.00 5.64 -25.06
CA LEU A 148 -0.62 4.59 -24.10
C LEU A 148 0.69 3.85 -24.45
N GLY A 149 1.71 4.61 -24.87
CA GLY A 149 3.07 4.11 -25.09
C GLY A 149 3.61 3.15 -24.01
N PRO A 150 3.47 3.44 -22.70
CA PRO A 150 3.99 2.60 -21.63
C PRO A 150 3.26 1.26 -21.56
N ALA A 151 1.97 1.20 -21.93
CA ALA A 151 1.22 -0.05 -21.99
C ALA A 151 1.73 -0.98 -23.12
N ILE A 152 2.12 -0.40 -24.26
CA ILE A 152 2.73 -1.15 -25.37
C ILE A 152 4.12 -1.66 -24.96
N THR A 153 4.92 -0.82 -24.30
CA THR A 153 6.24 -1.21 -23.78
C THR A 153 6.11 -2.35 -22.76
N LEU A 154 5.17 -2.24 -21.82
CA LEU A 154 4.87 -3.30 -20.86
C LEU A 154 4.46 -4.60 -21.57
N ALA A 155 3.59 -4.52 -22.58
CA ALA A 155 3.18 -5.71 -23.34
C ALA A 155 4.37 -6.41 -24.02
N ARG A 156 5.29 -5.65 -24.61
CA ARG A 156 6.52 -6.17 -25.20
C ARG A 156 7.38 -6.90 -24.17
N LEU A 157 7.61 -6.29 -23.00
CA LEU A 157 8.39 -6.90 -21.90
C LEU A 157 7.77 -8.21 -21.41
N LEU A 158 6.45 -8.32 -21.47
CA LEU A 158 5.72 -9.53 -21.12
C LEU A 158 5.62 -10.56 -22.27
N GLY A 159 6.27 -10.30 -23.40
CA GLY A 159 6.37 -11.23 -24.53
C GLY A 159 5.28 -11.06 -25.61
N ALA A 160 4.57 -9.94 -25.62
CA ALA A 160 3.53 -9.62 -26.60
C ALA A 160 3.83 -8.32 -27.38
N PRO A 161 4.92 -8.26 -28.17
CA PRO A 161 5.35 -7.04 -28.87
C PRO A 161 4.32 -6.48 -29.87
N GLY A 162 3.48 -7.34 -30.46
CA GLY A 162 2.45 -6.93 -31.43
C GLY A 162 1.10 -6.54 -30.82
N LEU A 163 1.01 -6.38 -29.49
CA LEU A 163 -0.29 -6.22 -28.82
C LEU A 163 -1.05 -4.95 -29.26
N GLY A 164 -0.34 -3.89 -29.63
CA GLY A 164 -0.90 -2.66 -30.20
C GLY A 164 -1.22 -2.72 -31.71
N GLU A 165 -0.78 -3.75 -32.43
CA GLU A 165 -0.89 -3.79 -33.89
C GLU A 165 -2.34 -3.79 -34.37
N GLY A 166 -2.59 -2.99 -35.41
CA GLY A 166 -3.90 -2.83 -36.03
C GLY A 166 -4.92 -2.05 -35.19
N LEU A 167 -4.50 -1.44 -34.07
CA LEU A 167 -5.34 -0.57 -33.26
C LEU A 167 -5.14 0.89 -33.66
N GLN A 168 -6.25 1.63 -33.76
CA GLN A 168 -6.22 3.08 -33.95
C GLN A 168 -6.29 3.76 -32.57
N LEU A 169 -5.14 3.98 -31.94
CA LEU A 169 -5.05 4.43 -30.54
C LEU A 169 -5.44 5.91 -30.35
N SER A 170 -5.44 6.70 -31.43
CA SER A 170 -6.06 8.02 -31.45
C SER A 170 -7.60 8.02 -31.30
N HIS A 171 -8.23 6.84 -31.32
CA HIS A 171 -9.67 6.68 -31.14
C HIS A 171 -10.00 5.86 -29.89
N ARG A 172 -11.05 6.26 -29.16
CA ARG A 172 -11.58 5.56 -27.97
C ARG A 172 -11.78 4.05 -28.16
N ARG A 173 -12.19 3.63 -29.36
CA ARG A 173 -12.37 2.20 -29.68
C ARG A 173 -11.05 1.43 -29.72
N GLY A 174 -9.98 2.06 -30.22
CA GLY A 174 -8.64 1.47 -30.22
C GLY A 174 -8.10 1.35 -28.81
N ILE A 175 -8.20 2.43 -28.01
CA ILE A 175 -7.81 2.44 -26.60
C ILE A 175 -8.53 1.34 -25.82
N ARG A 176 -9.87 1.26 -25.91
CA ARG A 176 -10.63 0.21 -25.23
C ARG A 176 -10.16 -1.21 -25.61
N ARG A 177 -9.86 -1.44 -26.89
CA ARG A 177 -9.34 -2.75 -27.33
C ARG A 177 -7.94 -3.02 -26.80
N LEU A 178 -7.08 -2.00 -26.71
CA LEU A 178 -5.78 -2.11 -26.09
C LEU A 178 -5.92 -2.47 -24.60
N THR A 179 -6.77 -1.76 -23.86
CA THR A 179 -7.11 -2.05 -22.46
C THR A 179 -7.55 -3.50 -22.26
N GLU A 180 -8.51 -3.97 -23.05
CA GLU A 180 -8.99 -5.36 -23.00
C GLU A 180 -7.83 -6.36 -23.25
N ARG A 181 -6.98 -6.10 -24.26
CA ARG A 181 -5.82 -6.96 -24.56
C ARG A 181 -4.79 -6.96 -23.42
N ILE A 182 -4.50 -5.81 -22.82
CA ILE A 182 -3.58 -5.71 -21.67
C ILE A 182 -4.15 -6.45 -20.47
N GLN A 183 -5.44 -6.28 -20.18
CA GLN A 183 -6.11 -7.00 -19.09
C GLN A 183 -5.92 -8.53 -19.23
N TRP A 184 -6.15 -9.07 -20.43
CA TRP A 184 -5.95 -10.50 -20.70
C TRP A 184 -4.49 -10.93 -20.59
N LEU A 185 -3.56 -10.12 -21.09
CA LEU A 185 -2.13 -10.41 -21.00
C LEU A 185 -1.68 -10.48 -19.53
N ILE A 186 -2.01 -9.45 -18.75
CA ILE A 186 -1.64 -9.38 -17.34
C ILE A 186 -2.30 -10.52 -16.56
N THR A 187 -3.58 -10.80 -16.82
CA THR A 187 -4.29 -11.95 -16.24
C THR A 187 -3.54 -13.27 -16.50
N GLY A 188 -3.07 -13.49 -17.73
CA GLY A 188 -2.28 -14.66 -18.09
C GLY A 188 -0.92 -14.71 -17.38
N VAL A 189 -0.28 -13.56 -17.17
CA VAL A 189 1.02 -13.44 -16.49
C VAL A 189 0.91 -13.73 -15.00
N VAL A 190 -0.07 -13.12 -14.31
CA VAL A 190 -0.20 -13.26 -12.85
C VAL A 190 -0.97 -14.52 -12.45
N GLY A 191 -1.69 -15.14 -13.39
CA GLY A 191 -2.42 -16.39 -13.22
C GLY A 191 -3.81 -16.24 -12.58
N SER A 192 -4.34 -15.02 -12.51
CA SER A 192 -5.68 -14.71 -12.01
C SER A 192 -6.19 -13.41 -12.63
N GLU A 193 -7.51 -13.25 -12.67
CA GLU A 193 -8.16 -12.08 -13.30
C GLU A 193 -7.72 -10.76 -12.66
N VAL A 194 -7.37 -9.80 -13.51
CA VAL A 194 -7.14 -8.39 -13.13
C VAL A 194 -8.22 -7.51 -13.74
N SER A 195 -8.48 -6.36 -13.12
CA SER A 195 -9.32 -5.32 -13.70
C SER A 195 -8.44 -4.30 -14.41
N ALA A 196 -8.88 -3.83 -15.57
CA ALA A 196 -8.23 -2.72 -16.25
C ALA A 196 -9.28 -1.78 -16.85
N GLU A 197 -9.04 -0.48 -16.70
CA GLU A 197 -9.90 0.56 -17.24
C GLU A 197 -9.04 1.64 -17.91
N ALA A 198 -9.56 2.22 -18.98
CA ALA A 198 -8.91 3.35 -19.63
C ALA A 198 -9.79 4.59 -19.58
N GLU A 199 -9.16 5.68 -19.20
CA GLU A 199 -9.69 7.03 -19.26
C GLU A 199 -9.10 7.69 -20.51
N PRO A 200 -9.91 8.02 -21.51
CA PRO A 200 -9.41 8.66 -22.72
C PRO A 200 -8.96 10.09 -22.43
N ALA A 201 -7.95 10.54 -23.16
CA ALA A 201 -7.40 11.88 -23.08
C ALA A 201 -8.49 12.94 -23.19
N CYS A 202 -8.32 14.02 -22.44
CA CYS A 202 -9.06 15.26 -22.61
C CYS A 202 -8.08 16.40 -23.00
N TRP A 203 -8.57 17.60 -23.30
CA TRP A 203 -7.69 18.71 -23.68
C TRP A 203 -6.62 19.09 -22.65
N HIS A 204 -6.70 18.57 -21.42
CA HIS A 204 -5.79 18.90 -20.33
C HIS A 204 -4.99 17.70 -19.82
N GLU A 205 -5.31 16.47 -20.24
CA GLU A 205 -4.72 15.25 -19.67
C GLU A 205 -4.58 14.17 -20.76
N PRO A 206 -3.46 13.43 -20.81
CA PRO A 206 -3.23 12.34 -21.76
C PRO A 206 -4.10 11.11 -21.48
N ASP A 207 -4.05 10.10 -22.35
CA ASP A 207 -4.72 8.83 -22.10
C ASP A 207 -4.11 8.15 -20.87
N ARG A 208 -4.98 7.56 -20.03
CA ARG A 208 -4.57 6.82 -18.83
C ARG A 208 -5.16 5.43 -18.84
N LEU A 209 -4.30 4.44 -18.67
CA LEU A 209 -4.69 3.06 -18.40
C LEU A 209 -4.42 2.76 -16.91
N THR A 210 -5.47 2.39 -16.19
CA THR A 210 -5.39 1.93 -14.81
C THR A 210 -5.57 0.42 -14.76
N ILE A 211 -4.67 -0.28 -14.09
CA ILE A 211 -4.72 -1.72 -13.87
C ILE A 211 -4.76 -1.96 -12.37
N GLU A 212 -5.87 -2.49 -11.87
CA GLU A 212 -6.01 -2.88 -10.48
C GLU A 212 -5.45 -4.29 -10.28
N VAL A 213 -4.50 -4.43 -9.37
CA VAL A 213 -3.84 -5.70 -9.04
C VAL A 213 -3.83 -5.91 -7.53
N SER A 214 -4.06 -7.15 -7.08
CA SER A 214 -3.81 -7.51 -5.67
C SER A 214 -2.32 -7.48 -5.35
N LEU A 215 -1.96 -7.46 -4.07
CA LEU A 215 -0.54 -7.49 -3.65
C LEU A 215 0.20 -8.72 -4.19
N ASP A 216 -0.44 -9.88 -4.23
CA ASP A 216 0.17 -11.10 -4.76
C ASP A 216 0.30 -11.07 -6.29
N GLN A 217 -0.67 -10.47 -6.99
CA GLN A 217 -0.58 -10.27 -8.44
C GLN A 217 0.55 -9.29 -8.78
N ALA A 218 0.70 -8.20 -8.03
CA ALA A 218 1.79 -7.25 -8.18
C ALA A 218 3.15 -7.92 -8.01
N ARG A 219 3.35 -8.73 -6.95
CA ARG A 219 4.61 -9.48 -6.75
C ARG A 219 4.93 -10.40 -7.91
N ARG A 220 3.96 -11.16 -8.40
CA ARG A 220 4.14 -12.05 -9.56
C ARG A 220 4.51 -11.27 -10.83
N LEU A 221 3.86 -10.12 -11.03
CA LEU A 221 4.18 -9.23 -12.14
C LEU A 221 5.62 -8.70 -12.02
N THR A 222 6.04 -8.24 -10.84
CA THR A 222 7.41 -7.80 -10.56
C THR A 222 8.42 -8.92 -10.84
N GLU A 223 8.19 -10.13 -10.35
CA GLU A 223 9.05 -11.29 -10.60
C GLU A 223 9.17 -11.60 -12.09
N ARG A 224 8.05 -11.54 -12.83
CA ARG A 224 8.04 -11.78 -14.27
C ARG A 224 8.86 -10.73 -15.02
N LEU A 225 8.75 -9.46 -14.64
CA LEU A 225 9.46 -8.35 -15.27
C LEU A 225 10.98 -8.42 -15.01
N ARG A 226 11.40 -8.77 -13.79
CA ARG A 226 12.83 -9.01 -13.49
C ARG A 226 13.44 -10.11 -14.34
N LEU A 227 12.68 -11.16 -14.66
CA LEU A 227 13.15 -12.20 -15.57
C LEU A 227 13.31 -11.70 -17.02
N ALA A 228 12.48 -10.75 -17.45
CA ALA A 228 12.59 -10.13 -18.77
C ALA A 228 13.84 -9.24 -18.86
N GLU A 229 14.14 -8.47 -17.81
CA GLU A 229 15.35 -7.65 -17.68
C GLU A 229 16.63 -8.47 -17.91
N VAL A 230 16.74 -9.61 -17.21
CA VAL A 230 17.89 -10.51 -17.32
C VAL A 230 18.03 -11.08 -18.74
N ALA A 231 16.92 -11.37 -19.41
CA ALA A 231 16.94 -11.86 -20.78
C ALA A 231 17.44 -10.79 -21.76
N ASP A 232 17.04 -9.53 -21.58
CA ASP A 232 17.44 -8.43 -22.46
C ASP A 232 18.94 -8.10 -22.31
N LEU A 233 19.46 -8.06 -21.07
CA LEU A 233 20.88 -7.87 -20.80
C LEU A 233 21.77 -8.95 -21.45
N ARG A 234 21.30 -10.20 -21.47
CA ARG A 234 22.03 -11.32 -22.11
C ARG A 234 22.05 -11.20 -23.64
N ASN A 235 20.98 -10.68 -24.22
CA ASN A 235 20.89 -10.47 -25.66
C ASN A 235 21.71 -9.26 -26.12
N GLY A 236 21.80 -8.20 -25.29
CA GLY A 236 22.63 -7.03 -25.55
C GLY A 236 24.13 -7.27 -25.41
N ALA A 237 24.58 -8.18 -24.54
CA ALA A 237 26.00 -8.51 -24.36
C ALA A 237 26.58 -9.43 -25.46
N SER A 238 25.75 -9.89 -26.41
CA SER A 238 26.14 -10.76 -27.52
C SER A 238 26.26 -10.02 -28.87
N GLN A 239 26.15 -8.69 -28.87
CA GLN A 239 26.38 -7.81 -30.03
C GLN A 239 27.67 -7.02 -29.86
#